data_AF-A0A6H9SQ61-F1
#
_entry.id   AF-A0A6H9SQ61-F1
#
_cell.length_a   1.000
_cell.length_b   1.000
_cell.length_c   1.000
_cell.angle_alpha   90.00
_cell.angle_beta   90.00
_cell.angle_gamma   90.00
#
_symmetry.space_group_name_H-M   'P 1'
#
loop_
_entity.id
_entity.type
_entity.pdbx_description
1 polymer ?
#
loop_
_entity_poly.entity_id
_entity_poly.type
_entity_poly.pdbx_seq_one_letter_code
_entity_poly.pdbx_strand_id
1 'polypeptide(L)'
;MTGPATLAVSGGGGNAPAESMQIPIEEINATLIRQLSAAASADDGERVRSLVGKAQPYTLGAGDVLQITVWDHPELTQAQGAPQQTNGRPFDPPQGFVVDNVGNVQVPYAGNVHVAGLTVDDARNAITTAMARYFVTPKVMVRVASFRAKQIYVDGEVRTPGNVPINDIPMTLFEAVNRAGGFAPTADQSHLVLVRDGVSYPLNVPGMLARNVNPASIALRDGDLLRVVPREDNGVYVMGEVAKPVTALPLRTGKLTLSDALSQAGSLNSTSADAAQLYVIRGAHGETPQVYHLDARSPVSMVLANQFELRPKDVVYVDGNGLVRFSRVLSLLLPAINAGLTAAIVSK
;
A
#
# COMPACT_ATOMS: atom_id res chain seq x y z
N MET A 1 40.02 -6.65 5.81
CA MET A 1 39.31 -6.88 7.08
C MET A 1 39.00 -5.53 7.68
N THR A 2 37.82 -5.02 7.39
CA THR A 2 37.24 -3.82 8.00
C THR A 2 36.88 -4.17 9.44
N GLY A 3 37.52 -3.54 10.43
CA GLY A 3 37.23 -3.77 11.85
C GLY A 3 35.87 -3.20 12.25
N PRO A 4 35.24 -3.68 13.34
CA PRO A 4 33.93 -3.21 13.78
C PRO A 4 33.91 -1.70 14.05
N ALA A 5 32.85 -1.02 13.60
CA ALA A 5 32.65 0.39 13.90
C ALA A 5 32.15 0.55 15.35
N THR A 6 32.64 1.55 16.08
CA THR A 6 32.24 1.81 17.48
C THR A 6 31.28 2.99 17.57
N LEU A 7 30.13 2.78 18.23
CA LEU A 7 29.16 3.82 18.57
C LEU A 7 29.32 4.26 20.02
N ALA A 8 29.29 5.55 20.32
CA ALA A 8 29.09 6.02 21.68
C ALA A 8 27.59 6.22 21.94
N VAL A 9 26.98 5.38 22.79
CA VAL A 9 25.59 5.60 23.23
C VAL A 9 25.60 6.53 24.45
N SER A 10 25.07 7.75 24.33
CA SER A 10 24.85 8.60 25.51
C SER A 10 23.60 8.13 26.24
N GLY A 11 23.79 7.42 27.35
CA GLY A 11 22.73 7.12 28.30
C GLY A 11 22.05 8.42 28.74
N GLY A 12 20.72 8.47 28.65
CA GLY A 12 19.92 9.58 29.17
C GLY A 12 20.08 9.68 30.68
N GLY A 13 21.03 10.49 31.13
CA GLY A 13 21.36 10.69 32.53
C GLY A 13 22.84 10.99 32.69
N GLY A 14 23.17 12.21 33.11
CA GLY A 14 24.55 12.65 33.28
C GLY A 14 25.37 11.66 34.11
N ASN A 15 26.56 11.32 33.60
CA ASN A 15 27.63 10.54 34.21
C ASN A 15 27.65 8.99 34.08
N ALA A 16 27.00 8.40 33.08
CA ALA A 16 27.32 7.02 32.67
C ALA A 16 28.42 6.97 31.57
N PRO A 17 29.40 6.05 31.63
CA PRO A 17 30.38 5.88 30.56
C PRO A 17 29.68 5.49 29.25
N ALA A 18 30.07 6.12 28.14
CA ALA A 18 29.51 5.82 26.82
C ALA A 18 29.72 4.34 26.48
N GLU A 19 28.64 3.57 26.40
CA GLU A 19 28.72 2.18 25.95
C GLU A 19 29.13 2.18 24.48
N SER A 20 30.27 1.56 24.18
CA SER A 20 30.78 1.41 22.83
C SER A 20 30.07 0.25 22.13
N MET A 21 28.99 0.51 21.40
CA MET A 21 28.32 -0.56 20.64
C MET A 21 29.12 -0.86 19.37
N GLN A 22 29.61 -2.09 19.25
CA GLN A 22 30.32 -2.56 18.05
C GLN A 22 29.30 -2.92 16.98
N ILE A 23 29.32 -2.20 15.86
CA ILE A 23 28.50 -2.53 14.69
C ILE A 23 29.34 -3.39 13.74
N PRO A 24 28.90 -4.63 13.45
CA PRO A 24 29.55 -5.45 12.44
C PRO A 24 29.39 -4.79 11.07
N ILE A 25 30.50 -4.74 10.33
CA ILE A 25 30.51 -4.29 8.92
C ILE A 25 30.48 -5.55 8.06
N GLU A 26 29.43 -5.70 7.25
CA GLU A 26 29.24 -6.82 6.34
C GLU A 26 29.65 -6.44 4.92
N GLU A 27 30.47 -7.28 4.28
CA GLU A 27 30.86 -7.05 2.88
C GLU A 27 29.71 -7.41 1.93
N ILE A 28 29.37 -6.47 1.04
CA ILE A 28 28.41 -6.68 -0.04
C ILE A 28 29.00 -7.68 -1.03
N ASN A 29 28.46 -8.90 -1.00
CA ASN A 29 28.82 -9.98 -1.88
C ASN A 29 27.57 -10.74 -2.36
N ALA A 30 27.74 -11.61 -3.36
CA ALA A 30 26.62 -12.35 -3.96
C ALA A 30 25.87 -13.25 -2.96
N THR A 31 26.54 -13.74 -1.91
CA THR A 31 25.90 -14.58 -0.88
C THR A 31 24.99 -13.73 0.01
N LEU A 32 25.46 -12.57 0.45
CA LEU A 32 24.67 -11.63 1.23
C LEU A 32 23.45 -11.14 0.44
N ILE A 33 23.63 -10.76 -0.83
CA ILE A 33 22.54 -10.32 -1.70
C ILE A 33 21.46 -11.41 -1.83
N ARG A 34 21.86 -12.68 -2.01
CA ARG A 34 20.93 -13.82 -2.03
C ARG A 34 20.22 -14.03 -0.69
N GLN A 35 20.91 -13.87 0.43
CA GLN A 35 20.31 -13.98 1.76
C GLN A 35 19.26 -12.89 2.01
N LEU A 36 19.61 -11.63 1.71
CA LEU A 36 18.71 -10.49 1.87
C LEU A 36 17.46 -10.60 0.98
N SER A 37 17.63 -11.00 -0.29
CA SER A 37 16.50 -11.18 -1.22
C SER A 37 15.60 -12.36 -0.83
N ALA A 38 16.17 -13.46 -0.33
CA ALA A 38 15.39 -14.60 0.17
C ALA A 38 14.58 -14.23 1.42
N ALA A 39 15.18 -13.50 2.37
CA ALA A 39 14.51 -13.05 3.58
C ALA A 39 13.33 -12.11 3.26
N ALA A 40 13.54 -11.13 2.37
CA ALA A 40 12.47 -10.21 1.94
C ALA A 40 11.32 -10.94 1.25
N SER A 41 11.63 -11.94 0.41
CA SER A 41 10.60 -12.70 -0.32
C SER A 41 9.75 -13.61 0.57
N ALA A 42 10.31 -14.12 1.67
CA ALA A 42 9.59 -14.98 2.60
C ALA A 42 8.52 -14.20 3.39
N ASP A 43 8.89 -13.04 3.91
CA ASP A 43 8.02 -12.17 4.72
C ASP A 43 6.81 -11.65 3.91
N ASP A 44 7.07 -11.18 2.68
CA ASP A 44 6.03 -10.78 1.74
C ASP A 44 5.04 -11.91 1.42
N GLY A 45 5.56 -13.13 1.24
CA GLY A 45 4.80 -14.28 0.78
C GLY A 45 3.73 -14.73 1.77
N GLU A 46 4.07 -14.77 3.06
CA GLU A 46 3.16 -15.19 4.11
C GLU A 46 2.00 -14.19 4.30
N ARG A 47 2.32 -12.89 4.35
CA ARG A 47 1.31 -11.84 4.51
C ARG A 47 0.33 -11.79 3.34
N VAL A 48 0.85 -11.83 2.11
CA VAL A 48 0.00 -11.82 0.90
C VAL A 48 -0.91 -13.05 0.86
N ARG A 49 -0.43 -14.25 1.22
CA ARG A 49 -1.25 -15.47 1.24
C ARG A 49 -2.47 -15.36 2.16
N SER A 50 -2.36 -14.61 3.26
CA SER A 50 -3.49 -14.38 4.17
C SER A 50 -4.60 -13.50 3.56
N LEU A 51 -4.24 -12.67 2.59
CA LEU A 51 -5.14 -11.75 1.88
C LEU A 51 -5.70 -12.30 0.57
N VAL A 52 -5.02 -13.29 -0.02
CA VAL A 52 -5.47 -13.98 -1.23
C VAL A 52 -6.71 -14.81 -0.88
N GLY A 53 -7.82 -14.50 -1.53
CA GLY A 53 -9.08 -15.19 -1.29
C GLY A 53 -10.02 -15.08 -2.48
N LYS A 54 -10.99 -15.99 -2.55
CA LYS A 54 -12.06 -15.86 -3.55
C LYS A 54 -12.95 -14.68 -3.18
N ALA A 55 -13.11 -13.76 -4.13
CA ALA A 55 -14.09 -12.70 -4.00
C ALA A 55 -15.48 -13.32 -3.78
N GLN A 56 -16.21 -12.78 -2.81
CA GLN A 56 -17.58 -13.18 -2.54
C GLN A 56 -18.53 -12.39 -3.44
N PRO A 57 -19.67 -12.97 -3.85
CA PRO A 57 -20.71 -12.22 -4.53
C PRO A 57 -21.18 -11.03 -3.69
N TYR A 58 -21.62 -9.97 -4.36
CA TYR A 58 -22.21 -8.84 -3.68
C TYR A 58 -23.50 -9.27 -2.96
N THR A 59 -23.60 -8.92 -1.68
CA THR A 59 -24.85 -9.00 -0.93
C THR A 59 -25.39 -7.61 -0.65
N LEU A 60 -26.69 -7.46 -0.75
CA LEU A 60 -27.39 -6.19 -0.54
C LEU A 60 -27.21 -5.72 0.91
N GLY A 61 -27.23 -4.41 1.12
CA GLY A 61 -27.21 -3.82 2.46
C GLY A 61 -28.04 -2.55 2.56
N ALA A 62 -28.09 -1.98 3.76
CA ALA A 62 -28.80 -0.74 4.04
C ALA A 62 -28.28 0.40 3.14
N GLY A 63 -29.19 1.18 2.57
CA GLY A 63 -28.89 2.29 1.68
C GLY A 63 -28.76 1.92 0.19
N ASP A 64 -28.65 0.64 -0.16
CA ASP A 64 -28.74 0.22 -1.57
C ASP A 64 -30.08 0.60 -2.18
N VAL A 65 -30.10 0.85 -3.49
CA VAL A 65 -31.32 1.16 -4.22
C VAL A 65 -31.62 0.06 -5.21
N LEU A 66 -32.79 -0.56 -5.09
CA LEU A 66 -33.26 -1.63 -5.94
C LEU A 66 -34.25 -1.12 -6.98
N GLN A 67 -34.05 -1.50 -8.24
CA GLN A 67 -35.04 -1.39 -9.28
C GLN A 67 -35.76 -2.73 -9.39
N ILE A 68 -37.07 -2.72 -9.12
CA ILE A 68 -37.90 -3.93 -9.10
C ILE A 68 -38.93 -3.83 -10.22
N THR A 69 -38.82 -4.66 -11.24
CA THR A 69 -39.80 -4.70 -12.33
C THR A 69 -40.65 -5.95 -12.20
N VAL A 70 -41.96 -5.76 -12.22
CA VAL A 70 -42.94 -6.84 -12.20
C VAL A 70 -43.61 -6.85 -13.58
N TRP A 71 -43.45 -7.94 -14.33
CA TRP A 71 -44.05 -8.05 -15.66
C TRP A 71 -45.58 -8.05 -15.57
N ASP A 72 -46.22 -7.56 -16.63
CA ASP A 72 -47.67 -7.36 -16.74
C ASP A 72 -48.27 -6.39 -15.69
N HIS A 73 -47.42 -5.72 -14.92
CA HIS A 73 -47.77 -4.75 -13.87
C HIS A 73 -46.95 -3.45 -13.99
N PRO A 74 -47.09 -2.68 -15.08
CA PRO A 74 -46.34 -1.45 -15.30
C PRO A 74 -46.62 -0.37 -14.23
N GLU A 75 -47.77 -0.41 -13.56
CA GLU A 75 -48.12 0.45 -12.44
C GLU A 75 -47.14 0.34 -11.26
N LEU A 76 -46.58 -0.84 -11.02
CA LEU A 76 -45.58 -1.08 -9.98
C LEU A 76 -44.20 -0.53 -10.33
N THR A 77 -43.93 -0.47 -11.63
CA THR A 77 -42.72 0.17 -12.14
C THR A 77 -42.87 1.69 -12.11
N GLN A 78 -44.07 2.22 -12.40
CA GLN A 78 -44.37 3.65 -12.30
C GLN A 78 -44.40 4.17 -10.86
N ALA A 79 -44.74 3.32 -9.88
CA ALA A 79 -44.67 3.65 -8.46
C ALA A 79 -43.24 3.97 -7.97
N GLN A 80 -42.20 3.63 -8.75
CA GLN A 80 -40.81 4.03 -8.46
C GLN A 80 -40.50 5.48 -8.86
N GLY A 81 -41.46 6.21 -9.44
CA GLY A 81 -41.35 7.62 -9.83
C GLY A 81 -41.07 7.82 -11.32
N ALA A 82 -41.61 8.90 -11.89
CA ALA A 82 -41.26 9.36 -13.24
C ALA A 82 -39.82 9.92 -13.24
N PRO A 83 -39.07 9.85 -14.36
CA PRO A 83 -37.72 10.39 -14.43
C PRO A 83 -37.74 11.90 -14.17
N GLN A 84 -37.37 12.28 -12.95
CA GLN A 84 -37.14 13.68 -12.59
C GLN A 84 -35.84 14.13 -13.28
N GLN A 85 -35.96 15.05 -14.23
CA GLN A 85 -34.85 15.79 -14.87
C GLN A 85 -34.23 16.82 -13.90
N THR A 86 -34.08 16.49 -12.63
CA THR A 86 -33.47 17.41 -11.66
C THR A 86 -31.99 17.13 -11.60
N ASN A 87 -31.19 18.19 -11.61
CA ASN A 87 -29.78 18.21 -11.23
C ASN A 87 -29.62 17.58 -9.83
N GLY A 88 -29.57 16.25 -9.77
CA GLY A 88 -29.47 15.50 -8.52
C GLY A 88 -28.15 15.81 -7.86
N ARG A 89 -28.16 16.03 -6.54
CA ARG A 89 -26.92 16.16 -5.79
C ARG A 89 -26.19 14.82 -5.88
N PRO A 90 -24.84 14.78 -5.89
CA PRO A 90 -24.07 13.54 -6.06
C PRO A 90 -24.41 12.41 -5.08
N PHE A 91 -25.05 12.74 -3.96
CA PHE A 91 -25.35 11.82 -2.87
C PHE A 91 -26.81 11.40 -2.77
N ASP A 92 -27.73 11.98 -3.55
CA ASP A 92 -29.13 11.57 -3.49
C ASP A 92 -29.29 10.18 -4.15
N PRO A 93 -30.07 9.26 -3.56
CA PRO A 93 -30.31 7.96 -4.18
C PRO A 93 -31.05 8.16 -5.51
N PRO A 94 -30.69 7.41 -6.57
CA PRO A 94 -31.47 7.41 -7.80
C PRO A 94 -32.86 6.81 -7.55
N GLN A 95 -33.75 6.95 -8.54
CA GLN A 95 -35.09 6.37 -8.48
C GLN A 95 -35.04 4.85 -8.26
N GLY A 96 -35.92 4.36 -7.38
CA GLY A 96 -36.00 2.95 -7.01
C GLY A 96 -36.41 2.77 -5.55
N PHE A 97 -36.42 1.52 -5.09
CA PHE A 97 -36.75 1.17 -3.71
C PHE A 97 -35.47 1.12 -2.87
N VAL A 98 -35.36 2.01 -1.90
CA VAL A 98 -34.21 2.07 -0.99
C VAL A 98 -34.33 0.99 0.08
N VAL A 99 -33.24 0.28 0.34
CA VAL A 99 -33.12 -0.65 1.48
C VAL A 99 -32.96 0.19 2.76
N ASP A 100 -33.88 0.03 3.71
CA ASP A 100 -33.86 0.77 4.96
C ASP A 100 -32.72 0.33 5.91
N ASN A 101 -32.57 1.05 7.03
CA ASN A 101 -31.53 0.77 8.03
C ASN A 101 -31.68 -0.58 8.75
N VAL A 102 -32.87 -1.19 8.69
CA VAL A 102 -33.16 -2.52 9.26
C VAL A 102 -33.01 -3.61 8.18
N GLY A 103 -32.66 -3.23 6.95
CA GLY A 103 -32.39 -4.13 5.85
C GLY A 103 -33.61 -4.55 5.04
N ASN A 104 -34.74 -3.84 5.15
CA ASN A 104 -35.97 -4.14 4.43
C ASN A 104 -36.15 -3.23 3.22
N VAL A 105 -36.89 -3.73 2.24
CA VAL A 105 -37.41 -2.96 1.11
C VAL A 105 -38.94 -3.00 1.14
N GLN A 106 -39.57 -1.83 1.08
CA GLN A 106 -41.03 -1.72 1.03
C GLN A 106 -41.48 -1.80 -0.43
N VAL A 107 -42.05 -2.94 -0.80
CA VAL A 107 -42.56 -3.19 -2.15
C VAL A 107 -44.09 -3.16 -2.13
N PRO A 108 -44.77 -2.44 -3.04
CA PRO A 108 -46.23 -2.46 -3.10
C PRO A 108 -46.75 -3.89 -3.28
N TYR A 109 -47.83 -4.23 -2.57
CA TYR A 109 -48.41 -5.58 -2.42
C TYR A 109 -47.52 -6.62 -1.71
N ALA A 110 -46.20 -6.61 -1.89
CA ALA A 110 -45.31 -7.53 -1.19
C ALA A 110 -45.07 -7.14 0.28
N GLY A 111 -45.32 -5.89 0.65
CA GLY A 111 -45.05 -5.37 1.99
C GLY A 111 -43.56 -5.12 2.23
N ASN A 112 -43.14 -5.21 3.49
CA ASN A 112 -41.74 -5.15 3.86
C ASN A 112 -41.08 -6.51 3.63
N VAL A 113 -40.07 -6.54 2.77
CA VAL A 113 -39.27 -7.74 2.48
C VAL A 113 -37.85 -7.50 2.96
N HIS A 114 -37.34 -8.38 3.83
CA HIS A 114 -35.95 -8.30 4.29
C HIS A 114 -35.01 -8.75 3.16
N VAL A 115 -34.08 -7.89 2.77
CA VAL A 115 -33.16 -8.12 1.64
C VAL A 115 -31.69 -7.92 2.01
N ALA A 116 -31.38 -7.30 3.15
CA ALA A 116 -29.99 -7.17 3.59
C ALA A 116 -29.34 -8.54 3.79
N GLY A 117 -28.09 -8.67 3.36
CA GLY A 117 -27.34 -9.93 3.38
C GLY A 117 -27.70 -10.91 2.26
N LEU A 118 -28.78 -10.69 1.52
CA LEU A 118 -29.15 -11.52 0.38
C LEU A 118 -28.37 -11.14 -0.88
N THR A 119 -28.15 -12.11 -1.77
CA THR A 119 -27.77 -11.80 -3.16
C THR A 119 -28.96 -11.20 -3.90
N VAL A 120 -28.72 -10.60 -5.07
CA VAL A 120 -29.81 -10.08 -5.92
C VAL A 120 -30.80 -11.19 -6.31
N ASP A 121 -30.30 -12.39 -6.57
CA ASP A 121 -31.13 -13.55 -6.92
C ASP A 121 -31.97 -14.04 -5.75
N ASP A 122 -31.40 -14.06 -4.54
CA ASP A 122 -32.12 -14.44 -3.32
C ASP A 122 -33.19 -13.38 -2.97
N ALA A 123 -32.88 -12.10 -3.12
CA ALA A 123 -33.84 -11.01 -2.94
C ALA A 123 -34.98 -11.10 -3.96
N ARG A 124 -34.69 -11.41 -5.23
CA ARG A 124 -35.71 -11.67 -6.27
C ARG A 124 -36.64 -12.80 -5.85
N ASN A 125 -36.10 -13.91 -5.35
CA ASN A 125 -36.89 -15.04 -4.88
C ASN A 125 -37.78 -14.65 -3.68
N ALA A 126 -37.20 -13.95 -2.70
CA ALA A 126 -37.94 -13.48 -1.52
C ALA A 126 -39.11 -12.55 -1.89
N ILE A 127 -38.88 -11.59 -2.78
CA ILE A 127 -39.91 -10.67 -3.28
C ILE A 127 -40.98 -11.45 -4.07
N THR A 128 -40.57 -12.38 -4.94
CA THR A 128 -41.51 -13.22 -5.70
C THR A 128 -42.44 -14.02 -4.78
N THR A 129 -41.89 -14.63 -3.73
CA THR A 129 -42.67 -15.37 -2.72
C THR A 129 -43.61 -14.46 -1.94
N ALA A 130 -43.18 -13.26 -1.56
CA ALA A 130 -44.03 -12.30 -0.87
C ALA A 130 -45.21 -11.83 -1.76
N MET A 131 -44.96 -11.61 -3.06
CA MET A 131 -45.97 -11.19 -4.03
C MET A 131 -46.96 -12.30 -4.42
N ALA A 132 -46.58 -13.57 -4.32
CA ALA A 132 -47.43 -14.71 -4.66
C ALA A 132 -48.72 -14.80 -3.82
N ARG A 133 -48.82 -14.03 -2.72
CA ARG A 133 -50.05 -13.90 -1.92
C ARG A 133 -51.16 -13.12 -2.64
N TYR A 134 -50.78 -12.26 -3.59
CA TYR A 134 -51.70 -11.34 -4.28
C TYR A 134 -51.72 -11.54 -5.80
N PHE A 135 -50.66 -12.11 -6.36
CA PHE A 135 -50.54 -12.36 -7.80
C PHE A 135 -50.34 -13.83 -8.11
N VAL A 136 -50.96 -14.32 -9.19
CA VAL A 136 -50.78 -15.68 -9.68
C VAL A 136 -49.50 -15.72 -10.53
N THR A 137 -48.48 -16.44 -10.06
CA THR A 137 -47.20 -16.62 -10.77
C THR A 137 -46.49 -15.30 -11.14
N PRO A 138 -46.19 -14.42 -10.16
CA PRO A 138 -45.56 -13.14 -10.44
C PRO A 138 -44.17 -13.33 -11.09
N LYS A 139 -43.89 -12.56 -12.13
CA LYS A 139 -42.58 -12.53 -12.79
C LYS A 139 -41.85 -11.27 -12.35
N VAL A 140 -40.93 -11.42 -11.40
CA VAL A 140 -40.17 -10.31 -10.81
C VAL A 140 -38.74 -10.30 -11.34
N MET A 141 -38.27 -9.12 -11.71
CA MET A 141 -36.87 -8.80 -12.00
C MET A 141 -36.37 -7.80 -10.96
N VAL A 142 -35.19 -8.06 -10.41
CA VAL A 142 -34.54 -7.16 -9.44
C VAL A 142 -33.17 -6.79 -9.99
N ARG A 143 -32.85 -5.49 -9.96
CA ARG A 143 -31.53 -4.96 -10.28
C ARG A 143 -31.12 -3.98 -9.19
N VAL A 144 -29.82 -3.81 -8.98
CA VAL A 144 -29.31 -2.75 -8.12
C VAL A 144 -29.16 -1.49 -8.98
N ALA A 145 -29.96 -0.46 -8.69
CA ALA A 145 -29.86 0.85 -9.30
C ALA A 145 -28.68 1.65 -8.74
N SER A 146 -28.34 1.44 -7.46
CA SER A 146 -27.22 2.10 -6.80
C SER A 146 -26.63 1.22 -5.70
N PHE A 147 -25.33 0.97 -5.79
CA PHE A 147 -24.54 0.27 -4.78
C PHE A 147 -24.00 1.29 -3.79
N ARG A 148 -24.59 1.34 -2.60
CA ARG A 148 -24.32 2.38 -1.59
C ARG A 148 -24.02 1.80 -0.23
N ALA A 149 -24.41 0.55 0.01
CA ALA A 149 -24.25 -0.09 1.30
C ALA A 149 -22.79 -0.38 1.65
N LYS A 150 -21.95 -0.61 0.63
CA LYS A 150 -20.56 -1.05 0.83
C LYS A 150 -19.58 -0.24 -0.02
N GLN A 151 -18.49 0.17 0.60
CA GLN A 151 -17.43 0.92 -0.07
C GLN A 151 -16.06 0.65 0.54
N ILE A 152 -15.03 0.88 -0.26
CA ILE A 152 -13.66 0.99 0.23
C ILE A 152 -13.22 2.45 0.15
N TYR A 153 -12.11 2.76 0.80
CA TYR A 153 -11.45 4.06 0.71
C TYR A 153 -10.12 3.90 0.00
N VAL A 154 -9.87 4.70 -1.03
CA VAL A 154 -8.58 4.74 -1.72
C VAL A 154 -7.97 6.12 -1.50
N ASP A 155 -6.78 6.16 -0.91
CA ASP A 155 -6.08 7.38 -0.51
C ASP A 155 -4.63 7.43 -1.04
N GLY A 156 -4.09 8.64 -1.12
CA GLY A 156 -2.70 8.91 -1.51
C GLY A 156 -2.51 9.03 -3.03
N GLU A 157 -1.42 8.44 -3.53
CA GLU A 157 -0.90 8.65 -4.90
C GLU A 157 -1.65 7.86 -5.97
N VAL A 158 -2.94 8.13 -6.10
CA VAL A 158 -3.81 7.70 -7.20
C VAL A 158 -4.35 8.94 -7.93
N ARG A 159 -4.88 8.78 -9.15
CA ARG A 159 -5.38 9.93 -9.92
C ARG A 159 -6.64 10.56 -9.30
N THR A 160 -7.51 9.74 -8.74
CA THR A 160 -8.79 10.16 -8.15
C THR A 160 -8.96 9.47 -6.80
N PRO A 161 -8.37 10.01 -5.72
CA PRO A 161 -8.57 9.49 -4.37
C PRO A 161 -10.01 9.74 -3.91
N GLY A 162 -10.52 8.86 -3.05
CA GLY A 162 -11.87 8.96 -2.51
C GLY A 162 -12.49 7.61 -2.18
N ASN A 163 -13.80 7.63 -1.97
CA ASN A 163 -14.58 6.43 -1.73
C ASN A 163 -14.88 5.71 -3.05
N VAL A 164 -14.75 4.38 -3.03
CA VAL A 164 -15.03 3.53 -4.19
C VAL A 164 -16.09 2.50 -3.80
N PRO A 165 -17.30 2.56 -4.39
CA PRO A 165 -18.38 1.63 -4.04
C PRO A 165 -18.06 0.21 -4.51
N ILE A 166 -18.39 -0.77 -3.68
CA ILE A 166 -18.35 -2.20 -4.02
C ILE A 166 -19.65 -2.54 -4.75
N ASN A 167 -19.55 -3.19 -5.91
CA ASN A 167 -20.71 -3.59 -6.71
C ASN A 167 -20.69 -5.09 -7.03
N ASP A 168 -21.47 -5.49 -8.02
CA ASP A 168 -21.58 -6.85 -8.56
C ASP A 168 -20.28 -7.37 -9.21
N ILE A 169 -19.34 -6.48 -9.52
CA ILE A 169 -17.98 -6.83 -9.93
C ILE A 169 -17.11 -6.95 -8.67
N PRO A 170 -16.44 -8.10 -8.45
CA PRO A 170 -15.47 -8.27 -7.38
C PRO A 170 -14.50 -7.09 -7.21
N MET A 171 -14.57 -6.44 -6.04
CA MET A 171 -13.62 -5.40 -5.70
C MET A 171 -12.28 -6.05 -5.32
N THR A 172 -11.30 -5.94 -6.19
CA THR A 172 -9.93 -6.43 -5.96
C THR A 172 -8.98 -5.25 -5.77
N LEU A 173 -7.76 -5.51 -5.28
CA LEU A 173 -6.71 -4.49 -5.21
C LEU A 173 -6.51 -3.77 -6.55
N PHE A 174 -6.44 -4.56 -7.64
CA PHE A 174 -6.26 -4.01 -8.98
C PHE A 174 -7.47 -3.20 -9.45
N GLU A 175 -8.68 -3.69 -9.18
CA GLU A 175 -9.93 -2.99 -9.53
C GLU A 175 -10.07 -1.66 -8.77
N ALA A 176 -9.73 -1.64 -7.48
CA ALA A 176 -9.75 -0.43 -6.66
C ALA A 176 -8.87 0.68 -7.22
N VAL A 177 -7.63 0.33 -7.59
CA VAL A 177 -6.69 1.28 -8.20
C VAL A 177 -7.22 1.77 -9.56
N ASN A 178 -7.78 0.89 -10.38
CA ASN A 178 -8.35 1.28 -11.67
C ASN A 178 -9.54 2.23 -11.54
N ARG A 179 -10.46 1.96 -10.60
CA ARG A 179 -11.60 2.85 -10.31
C ARG A 179 -11.16 4.19 -9.74
N ALA A 180 -10.03 4.23 -9.01
CA ALA A 180 -9.37 5.46 -8.58
C ALA A 180 -8.57 6.15 -9.71
N GLY A 181 -8.75 5.74 -10.98
CA GLY A 181 -8.11 6.35 -12.14
C GLY A 181 -6.66 5.88 -12.40
N GLY A 182 -6.18 4.87 -11.67
CA GLY A 182 -4.83 4.33 -11.76
C GLY A 182 -3.83 5.04 -10.84
N PHE A 183 -2.62 4.49 -10.75
CA PHE A 183 -1.51 5.08 -10.00
C PHE A 183 -1.08 6.45 -10.55
N ALA A 184 -0.78 7.39 -9.66
CA ALA A 184 -0.15 8.66 -10.02
C ALA A 184 1.32 8.44 -10.46
N PRO A 185 1.93 9.37 -11.22
CA PRO A 185 3.35 9.27 -11.64
C PRO A 185 4.37 9.20 -10.49
N THR A 186 3.98 9.73 -9.33
CA THR A 186 4.72 9.83 -8.07
C THR A 186 4.46 8.65 -7.13
N ALA A 187 3.51 7.77 -7.45
CA ALA A 187 3.14 6.62 -6.65
C ALA A 187 4.27 5.59 -6.51
N ASP A 188 4.42 5.06 -5.30
CA ASP A 188 5.22 3.87 -5.04
C ASP A 188 4.34 2.62 -5.11
N GLN A 189 4.57 1.78 -6.12
CA GLN A 189 3.78 0.57 -6.33
C GLN A 189 4.23 -0.61 -5.44
N SER A 190 5.35 -0.48 -4.72
CA SER A 190 5.90 -1.54 -3.87
C SER A 190 5.58 -1.41 -2.39
N HIS A 191 5.13 -0.22 -1.96
CA HIS A 191 4.86 0.10 -0.55
C HIS A 191 3.40 0.56 -0.34
N LEU A 192 2.45 -0.14 -0.93
CA LEU A 192 1.04 0.11 -0.64
C LEU A 192 0.71 -0.41 0.77
N VAL A 193 -0.30 0.20 1.40
CA VAL A 193 -0.80 -0.26 2.70
C VAL A 193 -2.29 -0.51 2.59
N LEU A 194 -2.71 -1.75 2.82
CA LEU A 194 -4.11 -2.10 3.05
C LEU A 194 -4.37 -2.10 4.55
N VAL A 195 -5.31 -1.28 5.02
CA VAL A 195 -5.78 -1.33 6.40
C VAL A 195 -7.13 -2.04 6.41
N ARG A 196 -7.20 -3.14 7.14
CA ARG A 196 -8.42 -3.96 7.31
C ARG A 196 -8.58 -4.32 8.77
N ASP A 197 -9.75 -4.03 9.34
CA ASP A 197 -10.09 -4.30 10.74
C ASP A 197 -9.04 -3.73 11.74
N GLY A 198 -8.46 -2.57 11.40
CA GLY A 198 -7.41 -1.92 12.20
C GLY A 198 -5.99 -2.50 12.03
N VAL A 199 -5.82 -3.53 11.21
CA VAL A 199 -4.52 -4.15 10.91
C VAL A 199 -3.99 -3.63 9.58
N SER A 200 -2.73 -3.20 9.57
CA SER A 200 -2.03 -2.74 8.36
C SER A 200 -1.27 -3.89 7.68
N TYR A 201 -1.55 -4.07 6.40
CA TYR A 201 -0.91 -5.06 5.55
C TYR A 201 -0.10 -4.34 4.46
N PRO A 202 1.25 -4.40 4.50
CA PRO A 202 2.08 -3.88 3.42
C PRO A 202 1.91 -4.75 2.17
N LEU A 203 1.81 -4.10 1.00
CA LEU A 203 1.56 -4.73 -0.28
C LEU A 203 2.58 -4.25 -1.33
N ASN A 204 3.24 -5.21 -1.98
CA ASN A 204 4.23 -4.96 -3.02
C ASN A 204 3.73 -5.50 -4.37
N VAL A 205 3.12 -4.64 -5.19
CA VAL A 205 2.52 -5.05 -6.48
C VAL A 205 3.58 -5.58 -7.47
N PRO A 206 4.71 -4.88 -7.71
CA PRO A 206 5.80 -5.41 -8.54
C PRO A 206 6.36 -6.73 -8.03
N GLY A 207 6.51 -6.88 -6.70
CA GLY A 207 6.99 -8.11 -6.08
C GLY A 207 6.03 -9.29 -6.26
N MET A 208 4.72 -9.04 -6.20
CA MET A 208 3.71 -10.05 -6.51
C MET A 208 3.83 -10.53 -7.97
N LEU A 209 3.92 -9.61 -8.92
CA LEU A 209 4.06 -9.92 -10.34
C LEU A 209 5.35 -10.71 -10.62
N ALA A 210 6.47 -10.31 -10.01
CA ALA A 210 7.75 -11.02 -10.13
C ALA A 210 7.68 -12.48 -9.63
N ARG A 211 6.76 -12.79 -8.71
CA ARG A 211 6.49 -14.13 -8.19
C ARG A 211 5.31 -14.83 -8.85
N ASN A 212 4.82 -14.31 -9.98
CA ASN A 212 3.63 -14.80 -10.70
C ASN A 212 2.34 -14.82 -9.85
N VAL A 213 2.25 -13.93 -8.84
CA VAL A 213 1.03 -13.73 -8.04
C VAL A 213 0.25 -12.57 -8.63
N ASN A 214 -1.00 -12.80 -9.02
CA ASN A 214 -1.85 -11.77 -9.61
C ASN A 214 -2.37 -10.80 -8.51
N PRO A 215 -2.14 -9.48 -8.58
CA PRO A 215 -2.71 -8.50 -7.65
C PRO A 215 -4.25 -8.55 -7.57
N ALA A 216 -4.92 -8.95 -8.64
CA ALA A 216 -6.37 -9.14 -8.66
C ALA A 216 -6.86 -10.33 -7.80
N SER A 217 -5.96 -11.13 -7.22
CA SER A 217 -6.32 -12.19 -6.28
C SER A 217 -6.57 -11.70 -4.85
N ILE A 218 -6.22 -10.45 -4.54
CA ILE A 218 -6.52 -9.81 -3.27
C ILE A 218 -7.91 -9.17 -3.38
N ALA A 219 -8.91 -9.83 -2.78
CA ALA A 219 -10.27 -9.29 -2.68
C ALA A 219 -10.36 -8.30 -1.52
N LEU A 220 -10.91 -7.12 -1.81
CA LEU A 220 -11.19 -6.07 -0.83
C LEU A 220 -12.61 -6.23 -0.27
N ARG A 221 -12.80 -5.72 0.94
CA ARG A 221 -14.03 -5.83 1.72
C ARG A 221 -14.50 -4.45 2.11
N ASP A 222 -15.77 -4.37 2.47
CA ASP A 222 -16.36 -3.14 2.99
C ASP A 222 -15.54 -2.56 4.15
N GLY A 223 -15.29 -1.25 4.12
CA GLY A 223 -14.50 -0.55 5.13
C GLY A 223 -12.97 -0.64 4.98
N ASP A 224 -12.44 -1.41 4.01
CA ASP A 224 -11.01 -1.44 3.74
C ASP A 224 -10.50 -0.04 3.32
N LEU A 225 -9.32 0.34 3.82
CA LEU A 225 -8.59 1.52 3.37
C LEU A 225 -7.33 1.09 2.62
N LEU A 226 -7.26 1.42 1.34
CA LEU A 226 -6.10 1.24 0.50
C LEU A 226 -5.35 2.57 0.38
N ARG A 227 -4.14 2.62 0.95
CA ARG A 227 -3.27 3.79 0.87
C ARG A 227 -2.10 3.53 -0.07
N VAL A 228 -1.92 4.44 -1.03
CA VAL A 228 -0.77 4.45 -1.95
C VAL A 228 0.17 5.59 -1.54
N VAL A 229 1.39 5.26 -1.13
CA VAL A 229 2.34 6.27 -0.65
C VAL A 229 3.14 6.89 -1.81
N PRO A 230 3.61 8.14 -1.67
CA PRO A 230 4.55 8.73 -2.61
C PRO A 230 5.94 8.10 -2.49
N ARG A 231 6.64 8.04 -3.62
CA ARG A 231 8.03 7.56 -3.69
C ARG A 231 9.00 8.39 -2.85
N GLU A 232 8.66 9.65 -2.59
CA GLU A 232 9.44 10.57 -1.77
C GLU A 232 9.52 10.11 -0.30
N ASP A 233 8.48 9.46 0.21
CA ASP A 233 8.48 8.89 1.56
C ASP A 233 9.51 7.76 1.69
N ASN A 234 9.80 7.06 0.59
CA ASN A 234 10.69 5.91 0.53
C ASN A 234 12.07 6.22 -0.05
N GLY A 235 12.47 7.49 -0.07
CA GLY A 235 13.79 7.91 -0.53
C GLY A 235 14.95 7.38 0.34
N VAL A 236 16.12 7.29 -0.29
CA VAL A 236 17.41 6.93 0.32
C VAL A 236 18.33 8.14 0.30
N TYR A 237 19.09 8.34 1.36
CA TYR A 237 20.01 9.47 1.45
C TYR A 237 21.37 9.09 0.88
N VAL A 238 21.87 9.83 -0.09
CA VAL A 238 23.22 9.65 -0.65
C VAL A 238 24.09 10.82 -0.25
N MET A 239 25.20 10.54 0.45
CA MET A 239 26.06 11.52 1.10
C MET A 239 27.55 11.17 0.94
N GLY A 240 28.42 12.12 1.31
CA GLY A 240 29.87 11.97 1.22
C GLY A 240 30.43 12.43 -0.13
N GLU A 241 31.50 11.78 -0.58
CA GLU A 241 32.24 12.15 -1.80
C GLU A 241 31.56 11.65 -3.09
N VAL A 242 30.32 12.09 -3.28
CA VAL A 242 29.57 11.95 -4.55
C VAL A 242 29.54 13.29 -5.28
N ALA A 243 29.24 13.27 -6.58
CA ALA A 243 29.17 14.51 -7.37
C ALA A 243 28.12 15.49 -6.82
N LYS A 244 26.98 14.98 -6.35
CA LYS A 244 25.91 15.75 -5.72
C LYS A 244 25.18 14.93 -4.65
N PRO A 245 25.39 15.23 -3.36
CA PRO A 245 24.58 14.65 -2.29
C PRO A 245 23.08 14.92 -2.51
N VAL A 246 22.25 13.88 -2.42
CA VAL A 246 20.83 13.93 -2.79
C VAL A 246 20.02 12.86 -2.06
N THR A 247 18.72 13.08 -1.93
CA THR A 247 17.77 12.01 -1.64
C THR A 247 17.43 11.29 -2.94
N ALA A 248 17.98 10.09 -3.14
CA ALA A 248 17.67 9.24 -4.27
C ALA A 248 16.26 8.65 -4.11
N LEU A 249 15.45 8.76 -5.15
CA LEU A 249 14.07 8.30 -5.15
C LEU A 249 13.97 6.91 -5.81
N PRO A 250 13.14 6.00 -5.28
CA PRO A 250 12.90 4.72 -5.92
C PRO A 250 12.22 4.91 -7.28
N LEU A 251 12.35 3.90 -8.13
CA LEU A 251 11.61 3.81 -9.38
C LEU A 251 10.12 3.61 -9.10
N ARG A 252 9.26 3.67 -10.13
CA ARG A 252 7.82 3.39 -9.99
C ARG A 252 7.54 1.99 -9.47
N THR A 253 8.43 1.05 -9.78
CA THR A 253 8.42 -0.32 -9.25
C THR A 253 8.83 -0.39 -7.78
N GLY A 254 9.17 0.75 -7.16
CA GLY A 254 9.67 0.84 -5.80
C GLY A 254 11.10 0.37 -5.59
N LYS A 255 11.71 -0.22 -6.62
CA LYS A 255 13.10 -0.64 -6.58
C LYS A 255 14.03 0.56 -6.61
N LEU A 256 15.06 0.50 -5.77
CA LEU A 256 16.20 1.40 -5.81
C LEU A 256 17.45 0.57 -5.49
N THR A 257 18.33 0.42 -6.47
CA THR A 257 19.61 -0.27 -6.25
C THR A 257 20.66 0.72 -5.79
N LEU A 258 21.73 0.22 -5.18
CA LEU A 258 22.87 1.07 -4.81
C LEU A 258 23.44 1.80 -6.04
N SER A 259 23.53 1.12 -7.19
CA SER A 259 23.95 1.76 -8.44
C SER A 259 23.00 2.87 -8.89
N ASP A 260 21.68 2.67 -8.79
CA ASP A 260 20.69 3.70 -9.13
C ASP A 260 20.83 4.93 -8.23
N ALA A 261 21.02 4.73 -6.93
CA ALA A 261 21.20 5.81 -5.97
C ALA A 261 22.47 6.62 -6.25
N LEU A 262 23.59 5.96 -6.52
CA LEU A 262 24.82 6.62 -6.93
C LEU A 262 24.65 7.39 -8.25
N SER A 263 23.94 6.81 -9.21
CA SER A 263 23.66 7.45 -10.50
C SER A 263 22.84 8.73 -10.32
N GLN A 264 21.79 8.70 -9.49
CA GLN A 264 20.99 9.89 -9.16
C GLN A 264 21.81 10.97 -8.44
N ALA A 265 22.81 10.57 -7.65
CA ALA A 265 23.78 11.47 -7.01
C ALA A 265 24.89 11.97 -7.95
N GLY A 266 24.84 11.63 -9.24
CA GLY A 266 25.84 12.04 -10.23
C GLY A 266 27.14 11.23 -10.21
N SER A 267 27.11 10.02 -9.65
CA SER A 267 28.25 9.12 -9.44
C SER A 267 29.23 9.57 -8.34
N LEU A 268 30.27 8.76 -8.13
CA LEU A 268 31.39 9.06 -7.23
C LEU A 268 32.19 10.26 -7.75
N ASN A 269 32.70 11.10 -6.86
CA ASN A 269 33.61 12.17 -7.25
C ASN A 269 34.96 11.57 -7.68
N SER A 270 35.35 11.76 -8.95
CA SER A 270 36.58 11.17 -9.50
C SER A 270 37.89 11.69 -8.87
N THR A 271 37.83 12.82 -8.16
CA THR A 271 39.01 13.48 -7.57
C THR A 271 39.15 13.16 -6.09
N SER A 272 38.05 13.23 -5.33
CA SER A 272 38.06 13.14 -3.87
C SER A 272 37.56 11.82 -3.31
N ALA A 273 36.76 11.05 -4.04
CA ALA A 273 36.17 9.82 -3.54
C ALA A 273 37.18 8.66 -3.47
N ASP A 274 37.10 7.89 -2.39
CA ASP A 274 37.73 6.57 -2.33
C ASP A 274 36.69 5.52 -2.74
N ALA A 275 36.82 5.00 -3.96
CA ALA A 275 35.93 3.95 -4.48
C ALA A 275 35.98 2.66 -3.65
N ALA A 276 37.00 2.45 -2.83
CA ALA A 276 37.07 1.30 -1.92
C ALA A 276 36.20 1.46 -0.67
N GLN A 277 35.69 2.66 -0.38
CA GLN A 277 35.05 3.02 0.88
C GLN A 277 33.59 3.45 0.66
N LEU A 278 32.79 2.54 0.09
CA LEU A 278 31.36 2.73 -0.03
C LEU A 278 30.64 1.97 1.07
N TYR A 279 29.77 2.68 1.80
CA TYR A 279 28.99 2.14 2.88
C TYR A 279 27.48 2.33 2.65
N VAL A 280 26.70 1.34 3.02
CA VAL A 280 25.25 1.46 3.19
C VAL A 280 24.94 1.24 4.66
N ILE A 281 24.37 2.26 5.29
CA ILE A 281 23.93 2.21 6.68
C ILE A 281 22.42 2.01 6.65
N ARG A 282 21.98 0.88 7.17
CA ARG A 282 20.57 0.51 7.30
C ARG A 282 20.18 0.62 8.77
N GLY A 283 19.42 1.66 9.09
CA GLY A 283 18.91 1.91 10.44
C GLY A 283 17.60 1.17 10.69
N ALA A 284 17.52 0.48 11.82
CA ALA A 284 16.28 -0.10 12.31
C ALA A 284 15.60 0.85 13.31
N HIS A 285 14.28 0.83 13.33
CA HIS A 285 13.46 1.48 14.34
C HIS A 285 13.75 0.91 15.76
N GLY A 286 14.86 1.32 16.39
CA GLY A 286 15.25 0.91 17.74
C GLY A 286 16.20 -0.28 17.86
N GLU A 287 16.71 -0.86 16.76
CA GLU A 287 17.73 -1.92 16.80
C GLU A 287 19.12 -1.40 16.38
N THR A 288 20.13 -2.26 16.54
CA THR A 288 21.51 -1.98 16.10
C THR A 288 21.54 -1.74 14.60
N PRO A 289 22.08 -0.61 14.11
CA PRO A 289 22.16 -0.34 12.67
C PRO A 289 23.05 -1.38 12.00
N GLN A 290 22.67 -1.79 10.80
CA GLN A 290 23.46 -2.69 9.95
C GLN A 290 24.31 -1.86 9.00
N VAL A 291 25.59 -2.16 8.91
CA VAL A 291 26.50 -1.47 8.01
C VAL A 291 27.00 -2.45 6.97
N TYR A 292 26.76 -2.12 5.71
CA TYR A 292 27.24 -2.88 4.57
C TYR A 292 28.34 -2.10 3.88
N HIS A 293 29.37 -2.79 3.42
CA HIS A 293 30.53 -2.20 2.77
C HIS A 293 30.71 -2.79 1.37
N LEU A 294 31.03 -1.96 0.37
CA LEU A 294 31.38 -2.38 -0.97
C LEU A 294 32.68 -1.73 -1.42
N ASP A 295 33.65 -2.56 -1.76
CA ASP A 295 34.84 -2.12 -2.49
C ASP A 295 34.52 -1.98 -3.99
N ALA A 296 34.26 -0.75 -4.44
CA ALA A 296 33.87 -0.43 -5.81
C ALA A 296 35.06 -0.06 -6.72
N ARG A 297 36.30 -0.38 -6.35
CA ARG A 297 37.49 -0.14 -7.22
C ARG A 297 37.44 -0.94 -8.52
N SER A 298 36.82 -2.12 -8.48
CA SER A 298 36.64 -2.96 -9.66
C SER A 298 35.29 -2.67 -10.33
N PRO A 299 35.23 -2.54 -11.66
CA PRO A 299 33.96 -2.47 -12.39
C PRO A 299 33.02 -3.65 -12.11
N VAL A 300 33.56 -4.82 -11.75
CA VAL A 300 32.77 -6.02 -11.39
C VAL A 300 31.95 -5.79 -10.12
N SER A 301 32.47 -5.02 -9.17
CA SER A 301 31.75 -4.66 -7.94
C SER A 301 30.50 -3.84 -8.21
N MET A 302 30.43 -3.12 -9.34
CA MET A 302 29.23 -2.39 -9.74
C MET A 302 28.08 -3.34 -10.12
N VAL A 303 28.37 -4.58 -10.52
CA VAL A 303 27.34 -5.61 -10.70
C VAL A 303 26.67 -5.94 -9.35
N LEU A 304 27.47 -5.99 -8.27
CA LEU A 304 26.94 -6.20 -6.92
C LEU A 304 26.14 -4.98 -6.45
N ALA A 305 26.61 -3.76 -6.71
CA ALA A 305 25.85 -2.55 -6.43
C ALA A 305 24.49 -2.49 -7.16
N ASN A 306 24.43 -2.98 -8.41
CA ASN A 306 23.20 -3.04 -9.18
C ASN A 306 22.25 -4.16 -8.71
N GLN A 307 22.75 -5.15 -7.96
CA GLN A 307 21.93 -6.22 -7.37
C GLN A 307 21.57 -5.95 -5.91
N PHE A 308 22.28 -5.04 -5.25
CA PHE A 308 22.03 -4.66 -3.87
C PHE A 308 20.87 -3.65 -3.80
N GLU A 309 19.68 -4.15 -3.46
CA GLU A 309 18.49 -3.32 -3.25
C GLU A 309 18.58 -2.57 -1.92
N LEU A 310 18.41 -1.25 -2.00
CA LEU A 310 18.33 -0.35 -0.86
C LEU A 310 16.92 -0.35 -0.29
N ARG A 311 16.81 -0.08 1.01
CA ARG A 311 15.55 0.06 1.73
C ARG A 311 15.21 1.53 1.97
N PRO A 312 13.92 1.87 2.14
CA PRO A 312 13.51 3.20 2.55
C PRO A 312 14.36 3.69 3.73
N LYS A 313 14.85 4.94 3.63
CA LYS A 313 15.68 5.59 4.66
C LYS A 313 17.07 5.00 4.89
N ASP A 314 17.56 4.10 4.03
CA ASP A 314 18.99 3.75 4.01
C ASP A 314 19.83 5.02 3.79
N VAL A 315 21.05 5.01 4.30
CA VAL A 315 22.05 6.06 4.05
C VAL A 315 23.22 5.43 3.28
N VAL A 316 23.41 5.87 2.04
CA VAL A 316 24.59 5.57 1.24
C VAL A 316 25.64 6.63 1.52
N TYR A 317 26.80 6.21 2.01
CA TYR A 317 27.92 7.08 2.33
C TYR A 317 29.15 6.66 1.56
N VAL A 318 29.79 7.63 0.90
CA VAL A 318 31.06 7.45 0.19
C VAL A 318 32.14 8.23 0.91
N ASP A 319 33.18 7.54 1.38
CA ASP A 319 34.33 8.20 2.02
C ASP A 319 35.30 8.79 0.99
N GLY A 320 36.14 9.71 1.43
CA GLY A 320 37.15 10.35 0.60
C GLY A 320 38.55 9.77 0.73
N ASN A 321 39.45 10.22 -0.13
CA ASN A 321 40.89 9.92 -0.11
C ASN A 321 41.58 10.58 1.10
N GLY A 322 41.29 10.10 2.31
CA GLY A 322 42.01 10.48 3.52
C GLY A 322 41.24 10.24 4.80
N LEU A 323 41.43 9.07 5.43
CA LEU A 323 41.44 8.81 6.90
C LEU A 323 40.43 9.55 7.81
N VAL A 324 39.32 10.08 7.31
CA VAL A 324 38.20 10.54 8.13
C VAL A 324 37.41 9.30 8.47
N ARG A 325 37.83 8.66 9.56
CA ARG A 325 37.28 7.42 10.08
C ARG A 325 35.75 7.46 9.99
N PHE A 326 35.16 6.58 9.17
CA PHE A 326 33.73 6.26 9.13
C PHE A 326 33.07 6.28 10.53
N SER A 327 33.81 5.86 11.56
CA SER A 327 33.39 5.93 12.98
C SER A 327 32.96 7.33 13.46
N ARG A 328 33.54 8.42 12.94
CA ARG A 328 33.19 9.81 13.27
C ARG A 328 31.90 10.25 12.57
N VAL A 329 31.70 9.90 11.31
CA VAL A 329 30.47 10.23 10.56
C VAL A 329 29.28 9.48 11.14
N LEU A 330 29.46 8.20 11.46
CA LEU A 330 28.45 7.40 12.13
C LEU A 330 28.03 7.99 13.49
N SER A 331 28.98 8.52 14.27
CA SER A 331 28.69 9.20 15.55
C SER A 331 27.93 10.53 15.40
N LEU A 332 27.95 11.15 14.22
CA LEU A 332 27.29 12.44 13.93
C LEU A 332 25.90 12.28 13.32
N LEU A 333 25.65 11.21 12.55
CA LEU A 333 24.37 11.01 11.85
C LEU A 333 23.28 10.40 12.74
N LEU A 334 23.63 9.51 13.68
CA LEU A 334 22.65 8.78 14.48
C LEU A 334 21.83 9.65 15.47
N PRO A 335 22.38 10.69 16.13
CA PRO A 335 21.59 11.59 16.97
C PRO A 335 20.49 12.33 16.19
N ALA A 336 20.75 12.69 14.92
CA ALA A 336 19.79 13.39 14.06
C ALA A 336 18.67 12.46 13.55
N ILE A 337 19.01 11.18 13.25
CA ILE A 337 18.03 10.16 12.85
C ILE A 337 17.07 9.86 14.02
N ASN A 338 17.59 9.73 15.24
CA ASN A 338 16.76 9.50 16.43
C ASN A 338 15.91 10.73 16.79
N ALA A 339 16.47 11.96 16.70
CA ALA A 339 15.73 13.19 17.00
C ALA A 339 14.56 13.44 16.03
N GLY A 340 14.75 13.20 14.73
CA GLY A 340 13.70 13.31 13.71
C GLY A 340 12.56 12.31 13.90
N LEU A 341 12.87 11.11 14.39
CA LEU A 341 11.87 10.07 14.71
C LEU A 341 11.05 10.39 15.98
N THR A 342 11.66 10.95 17.04
CA THR A 342 10.91 11.42 18.23
C THR A 342 10.00 12.62 17.94
N ALA A 343 10.42 13.55 17.08
CA ALA A 343 9.59 14.69 16.71
C ALA A 343 8.31 14.27 15.97
N ALA A 344 8.37 13.22 15.15
CA ALA A 344 7.22 12.66 14.43
C ALA A 344 6.23 11.90 15.34
N ILE A 345 6.69 11.42 16.51
CA ILE A 345 5.86 10.71 17.49
C ILE A 345 5.20 11.67 18.49
N VAL A 346 5.85 12.81 18.79
CA VAL A 346 5.32 13.82 19.73
C VAL A 346 4.35 14.81 19.04
N SER A 347 4.34 14.89 17.70
CA SER A 347 3.45 15.77 16.95
C SER A 347 2.17 15.11 16.43
N LYS A 348 1.71 14.01 17.03
CA LYS A 348 0.46 13.35 16.62
C LYS A 348 -0.45 13.00 17.78
#